data_AF-A0A7C7ESE7-F1
#
_entry.id   AF-A0A7C7ESE7-F1
#
_cell.length_a   1.000
_cell.length_b   1.000
_cell.length_c   1.000
_cell.angle_alpha   90.00
_cell.angle_beta   90.00
_cell.angle_gamma   90.00
#
_symmetry.space_group_name_H-M   'P 1'
#
loop_
_entity.id
_entity.type
_entity.pdbx_description
1 polymer ?
#
loop_
_entity_poly.entity_id
_entity_poly.type
_entity_poly.pdbx_seq_one_letter_code
_entity_poly.pdbx_strand_id
1 'polypeptide(L)' 'MSDLEKVRKMYDNGFRCIRYDDTSDGDMCIYFKNFDNEESQAIRVRSFEEKMQIKNFINQSSMK' A
#
# COMPACT_ATOMS: atom_id res chain seq x y z
N MET A 1 -7.73 -13.18 -2.67
CA MET A 1 -7.52 -11.94 -1.90
C MET A 1 -6.89 -10.93 -2.83
N SER A 2 -7.56 -9.81 -3.06
CA SER A 2 -7.11 -8.76 -3.96
C SER A 2 -5.91 -8.01 -3.37
N ASP A 3 -5.18 -7.25 -4.19
CA ASP A 3 -4.07 -6.45 -3.67
C ASP A 3 -4.59 -5.32 -2.75
N LEU A 4 -5.78 -4.79 -3.02
CA LEU A 4 -6.45 -3.85 -2.12
C LEU A 4 -6.74 -4.46 -0.73
N GLU A 5 -7.23 -5.70 -0.68
CA GLU A 5 -7.47 -6.39 0.59
C GLU A 5 -6.18 -6.60 1.39
N LYS A 6 -5.07 -6.93 0.72
CA LYS A 6 -3.75 -7.03 1.36
C LYS A 6 -3.33 -5.70 1.98
N VAL A 7 -3.47 -4.60 1.23
CA VAL A 7 -3.13 -3.26 1.72
C VAL A 7 -3.98 -2.86 2.93
N ARG A 8 -5.29 -3.15 2.91
CA ARG A 8 -6.16 -2.92 4.07
C ARG A 8 -5.71 -3.71 5.30
N LYS A 9 -5.36 -4.98 5.11
CA LYS A 9 -4.85 -5.84 6.20
C LYS A 9 -3.52 -5.33 6.76
N MET A 10 -2.64 -4.76 5.94
CA MET A 10 -1.42 -4.11 6.43
C MET A 10 -1.74 -2.96 7.39
N TYR A 11 -2.69 -2.10 7.02
CA TYR A 11 -3.14 -1.01 7.87
C TYR A 11 -3.77 -1.49 9.18
N ASP A 12 -4.56 -2.57 9.15
CA ASP A 12 -5.14 -3.20 10.34
C ASP A 12 -4.05 -3.76 11.28
N ASN A 13 -2.98 -4.32 10.70
CA ASN A 13 -1.80 -4.82 11.41
C ASN A 13 -0.83 -3.72 11.88
N GLY A 14 -1.23 -2.44 11.85
CA GLY A 14 -0.42 -1.32 12.33
C GLY A 14 0.65 -0.82 11.33
N PHE A 15 0.73 -1.38 10.13
CA PHE A 15 1.61 -0.83 9.10
C PHE A 15 1.05 0.45 8.51
N ARG A 16 1.94 1.37 8.16
CA ARG A 16 1.61 2.58 7.40
C ARG A 16 2.39 2.62 6.11
N CYS A 17 1.75 3.07 5.04
CA CYS A 17 2.44 3.37 3.79
C CYS A 17 3.41 4.54 4.04
N ILE A 18 4.68 4.34 3.70
CA ILE A 18 5.72 5.38 3.79
C ILE A 18 6.11 5.93 2.41
N ARG A 19 5.87 5.14 1.36
CA ARG A 19 6.18 5.49 -0.03
C ARG A 19 5.43 4.57 -0.97
N TYR A 20 5.07 5.07 -2.15
CA TYR A 20 4.74 4.23 -3.29
C TYR A 20 5.35 4.80 -4.56
N ASP A 21 5.66 3.93 -5.52
CA ASP A 21 6.20 4.31 -6.81
C ASP A 21 5.44 3.58 -7.92
N ASP A 22 5.08 4.32 -8.97
CA ASP A 22 4.64 3.75 -10.23
C ASP A 22 5.90 3.42 -11.06
N THR A 23 6.14 2.13 -11.28
CA THR A 23 7.25 1.65 -12.11
C THR A 23 6.93 1.90 -13.58
N SER A 24 7.97 2.07 -14.40
CA SER A 24 7.85 2.28 -15.85
C SER A 24 7.19 1.11 -16.60
N ASP A 25 7.20 -0.08 -15.99
CA ASP A 25 6.54 -1.30 -16.49
C ASP A 25 5.02 -1.31 -16.23
N GLY A 26 4.51 -0.25 -15.60
CA GLY A 26 3.11 -0.09 -15.27
C GLY A 26 2.73 -0.65 -13.91
N ASP A 27 3.59 -1.41 -13.22
CA ASP A 27 3.33 -1.90 -11.86
C ASP A 27 3.49 -0.81 -10.80
N MET A 28 2.73 -0.89 -9.71
CA MET A 28 2.87 0.00 -8.56
C MET A 28 3.47 -0.77 -7.38
N CYS A 29 4.55 -0.26 -6.81
CA CYS A 29 5.15 -0.81 -5.59
C CYS A 29 4.80 0.11 -4.41
N ILE A 30 4.30 -0.47 -3.33
CA ILE A 30 3.90 0.25 -2.12
C ILE A 30 4.74 -0.26 -0.96
N TYR A 31 5.39 0.65 -0.27
CA TYR A 31 6.28 0.37 0.85
C TYR A 31 5.61 0.73 2.17
N PHE A 32 5.61 -0.24 3.07
CA PHE A 32 4.99 -0.17 4.38
C PHE A 32 6.03 -0.26 5.48
N LYS A 33 5.81 0.50 6.55
CA LYS A 33 6.57 0.41 7.80
C LYS A 33 5.59 0.24 8.96
N ASN A 34 5.84 -0.73 9.82
CA ASN A 34 5.27 -0.77 11.15
C ASN A 34 6.29 -0.15 12.11
N PHE A 35 5.85 0.85 12.86
CA PHE A 35 6.72 1.63 13.75
C PHE A 35 6.80 1.02 15.16
N ASP A 36 5.85 0.17 15.54
CA ASP A 36 5.83 -0.52 16.83
C ASP A 36 6.85 -1.65 16.90
N ASN A 37 7.00 -2.41 15.80
CA ASN A 37 7.92 -3.56 15.73
C ASN A 37 9.06 -3.39 14.71
N GLU A 38 9.19 -2.20 14.14
CA GLU A 38 10.18 -1.85 13.13
C GLU A 38 10.18 -2.70 11.85
N GLU A 39 9.12 -3.47 11.58
CA GLU A 39 9.02 -4.31 10.38
C GLU A 39 8.73 -3.47 9.12
N SER A 40 9.30 -3.87 7.99
CA SER A 40 9.07 -3.23 6.69
C SER A 40 8.61 -4.26 5.66
N GLN A 41 7.62 -3.90 4.85
CA GLN A 41 7.08 -4.78 3.81
C GLN A 41 6.79 -4.00 2.53
N ALA A 42 6.76 -4.71 1.40
CA ALA A 42 6.42 -4.12 0.11
C ALA A 42 5.36 -4.96 -0.61
N ILE A 43 4.37 -4.29 -1.20
CA ILE A 43 3.33 -4.92 -2.02
C ILE A 43 3.44 -4.39 -3.44
N ARG A 44 3.49 -5.30 -4.42
CA ARG A 44 3.47 -4.99 -5.85
C ARG A 44 2.07 -5.22 -6.40
N VAL A 45 1.51 -4.19 -7.04
CA VAL A 45 0.15 -4.16 -7.58
C VAL A 45 0.24 -4.02 -9.10
N ARG A 46 -0.34 -4.96 -9.83
CA ARG A 46 -0.34 -4.96 -11.30
C ARG A 46 -1.65 -4.47 -11.90
N SER A 47 -2.76 -4.71 -11.22
CA SER A 47 -4.09 -4.33 -11.70
C SER A 47 -4.25 -2.81 -11.72
N PHE A 48 -4.61 -2.24 -12.88
CA PHE A 48 -4.81 -0.80 -13.04
C PHE A 48 -5.95 -0.26 -12.17
N GLU A 49 -7.07 -0.99 -12.12
CA GLU A 49 -8.22 -0.63 -11.29
C GLU A 49 -7.86 -0.60 -9.80
N GLU A 50 -7.13 -1.63 -9.32
CA GLU A 50 -6.72 -1.70 -7.92
C GLU A 50 -5.71 -0.61 -7.56
N LYS A 51 -4.81 -0.20 -8.47
CA LYS A 51 -3.90 0.93 -8.23
C LYS A 51 -4.67 2.20 -7.87
N MET A 52 -5.75 2.52 -8.60
CA MET A 52 -6.57 3.70 -8.29
C MET A 52 -7.24 3.58 -6.92
N GLN A 53 -7.83 2.42 -6.62
CA GLN A 53 -8.49 2.18 -5.34
C GLN A 53 -7.51 2.28 -4.16
N ILE A 54 -6.31 1.72 -4.32
CA ILE A 54 -5.27 1.73 -3.30
C ILE A 54 -4.69 3.13 -3.10
N LYS A 55 -4.44 3.89 -4.17
CA LYS A 55 -4.01 5.30 -4.07
C LYS A 55 -5.03 6.13 -3.29
N ASN A 56 -6.31 5.99 -3.61
CA ASN A 56 -7.38 6.68 -2.88
C ASN A 56 -7.42 6.28 -1.40
N PHE A 57 -7.31 4.98 -1.11
CA PHE A 57 -7.29 4.46 0.26
C PHE A 57 -6.10 5.01 1.08
N ILE A 58 -4.89 5.02 0.50
CA ILE A 58 -3.69 5.55 1.16
C ILE A 58 -3.88 7.04 1.46
N ASN A 59 -4.31 7.83 0.46
CA ASN A 59 -4.54 9.26 0.63
C ASN A 59 -5.56 9.58 1.73
N GLN A 60 -6.69 8.87 1.77
CA GLN A 60 -7.70 9.02 2.83
C GLN A 60 -7.15 8.63 4.21
N SER A 61 -6.26 7.65 4.28
CA SER A 61 -5.69 7.17 5.54
C SER A 61 -4.53 8.04 6.05
N SER A 62 -3.87 8.81 5.18
CA SER A 62 -2.81 9.76 5.54
C SER A 62 -3.33 11.14 5.97
N MET A 63 -4.61 11.45 5.71
CA MET A 63 -5.25 12.72 6.09
C MET A 63 -5.94 12.68 7.47
N LYS A 64 -5.76 11.59 8.23
CA LYS A 64 -6.24 11.44 9.62
C LYS A 64 -5.07 11.54 10.58
#